data_AF-X1DSW9-F1
#
_entry.id   AF-X1DSW9-F1
#
_cell.length_a   1.000
_cell.length_b   1.000
_cell.length_c   1.000
_cell.angle_alpha   90.00
_cell.angle_beta   90.00
_cell.angle_gamma   90.00
#
_symmetry.space_group_name_H-M   'P 1'
#
loop_
_entity.id
_entity.type
_entity.pdbx_description
1 polymer ?
#
loop_
_entity_poly.entity_id
_entity_poly.type
_entity_poly.pdbx_seq_one_letter_code
_entity_poly.pdbx_strand_id
1 'polypeptide(L)'
;MAKIKRNQIILLLLWVMVGVLGRWVPHIPNVTPLTSLSLLAGAVFSKRIALLFLLITAILSDVMLAWMYHYPVFGAWTFFTYTGFMCIALLG
;
A
#
# COMPACT_ATOMS: atom_id res chain seq x y z
N MET A 1 -22.79 -3.20 3.17
CA MET A 1 -21.54 -2.39 3.27
C MET A 1 -21.37 -1.97 4.72
N ALA A 2 -20.36 -2.47 5.42
CA ALA A 2 -20.09 -2.05 6.79
C ALA A 2 -19.71 -0.56 6.79
N LYS A 3 -20.39 0.27 7.59
CA LYS A 3 -20.05 1.69 7.74
C LYS A 3 -18.68 1.79 8.43
N ILE A 4 -17.72 2.43 7.75
CA ILE A 4 -16.40 2.73 8.31
C ILE A 4 -16.59 3.75 9.44
N LYS A 5 -16.08 3.46 10.63
CA LYS A 5 -16.11 4.41 11.76
C LYS A 5 -15.02 5.47 11.59
N ARG A 6 -15.20 6.67 12.15
CA ARG A 6 -14.21 7.76 12.09
C ARG A 6 -12.80 7.31 12.52
N ASN A 7 -12.69 6.52 13.58
CA ASN A 7 -11.40 6.00 14.07
C ASN A 7 -10.72 5.07 13.06
N GLN A 8 -11.49 4.33 12.26
CA GLN A 8 -10.96 3.46 11.21
C GLN A 8 -10.39 4.26 10.03
N ILE A 9 -10.99 5.41 9.71
CA ILE A 9 -10.47 6.33 8.68
C ILE A 9 -9.13 6.91 9.14
N ILE A 10 -9.03 7.33 10.40
CA ILE A 10 -7.78 7.84 10.98
C ILE A 10 -6.69 6.76 10.93
N LEU A 11 -7.03 5.52 11.32
CA LEU A 11 -6.10 4.38 11.24
C LEU A 11 -5.62 4.13 9.80
N LEU A 12 -6.54 4.09 8.84
CA LEU A 12 -6.21 3.97 7.41
C LEU A 12 -5.24 5.06 6.97
N LEU A 13 -5.50 6.31 7.33
CA LEU A 13 -4.67 7.44 6.94
C LEU A 13 -3.25 7.32 7.52
N LEU A 14 -3.14 6.93 8.79
CA LEU A 14 -1.86 6.67 9.45
C LEU A 14 -1.10 5.52 8.76
N TRP A 15 -1.80 4.44 8.38
CA TRP A 15 -1.18 3.32 7.68
C TRP A 15 -0.70 3.71 6.29
N VAL A 16 -1.43 4.57 5.57
CA VAL A 16 -0.97 5.12 4.28
C VAL A 16 0.32 5.89 4.50
N MET A 17 0.35 6.79 5.50
CA MET A 17 1.55 7.57 5.81
C MET A 17 2.74 6.67 6.12
N VAL A 18 2.57 5.64 6.95
CA VAL A 18 3.66 4.69 7.28
C VAL A 18 4.11 3.92 6.05
N GLY A 19 3.18 3.47 5.20
CA GLY A 19 3.51 2.76 3.96
C GLY A 19 4.31 3.62 2.97
N VAL A 20 3.90 4.89 2.79
CA VAL A 20 4.60 5.82 1.89
C VAL A 20 5.96 6.23 2.46
N LEU A 21 6.02 6.65 3.72
CA LEU A 21 7.27 7.07 4.36
C LEU A 21 8.26 5.91 4.50
N GLY A 22 7.78 4.70 4.79
CA GLY A 22 8.61 3.50 4.87
C GLY A 22 9.25 3.13 3.53
N ARG A 23 8.62 3.49 2.41
CA ARG A 23 9.18 3.36 1.06
C ARG A 23 10.08 4.54 0.66
N TRP A 24 10.14 5.60 1.46
CA TRP A 24 11.01 6.74 1.18
C TRP A 24 12.45 6.49 1.65
N VAL A 25 12.62 5.73 2.74
CA VAL A 25 13.93 5.31 3.23
C VAL A 25 14.58 4.37 2.19
N PRO A 26 15.89 4.46 1.91
CA PRO A 26 16.58 3.51 1.04
C PRO A 26 16.36 2.08 1.54
N HIS A 27 15.67 1.27 0.74
CA HIS A 27 15.25 -0.07 1.09
C HIS A 27 15.46 -1.01 -0.10
N ILE A 28 15.56 -2.30 0.19
CA ILE A 28 15.56 -3.33 -0.85
C ILE A 28 14.14 -3.38 -1.44
N PRO A 29 13.98 -3.45 -2.78
CA PRO A 29 12.67 -3.49 -3.40
C PRO A 29 11.72 -4.49 -2.72
N ASN A 30 10.50 -4.04 -2.42
CA ASN A 30 9.43 -4.81 -1.76
C ASN A 30 9.67 -5.22 -0.29
N VAL A 31 10.83 -4.92 0.30
CA VAL A 31 11.10 -5.12 1.74
C VAL A 31 10.71 -3.85 2.50
N THR A 32 9.40 -3.60 2.60
CA THR A 32 8.86 -2.36 3.19
C THR A 32 7.70 -2.65 4.13
N PRO A 33 7.35 -1.70 5.02
CA PRO A 33 6.15 -1.80 5.86
C PRO A 33 4.85 -1.98 5.07
N LEU A 34 4.83 -1.66 3.77
CA LEU A 34 3.65 -1.82 2.92
C LEU A 34 3.17 -3.28 2.84
N THR A 35 4.07 -4.26 2.84
CA THR A 35 3.69 -5.69 2.75
C THR A 35 2.95 -6.15 4.00
N SER A 36 3.46 -5.85 5.20
CA SER A 36 2.77 -6.20 6.45
C SER A 36 1.45 -5.43 6.60
N LEU A 37 1.42 -4.15 6.19
CA LEU A 37 0.19 -3.35 6.16
C LEU A 37 -0.85 -3.89 5.18
N SER A 38 -0.45 -4.45 4.04
CA SER A 38 -1.37 -5.05 3.08
C SER A 38 -2.10 -6.26 3.67
N LEU A 39 -1.36 -7.14 4.36
CA LEU A 39 -1.92 -8.30 5.06
C LEU A 39 -2.87 -7.86 6.19
N LEU A 40 -2.42 -6.92 7.03
CA LEU A 40 -3.23 -6.41 8.14
C LEU A 40 -4.49 -5.68 7.66
N ALA A 41 -4.41 -4.94 6.56
CA ALA A 41 -5.56 -4.25 6.00
C ALA A 41 -6.63 -5.23 5.53
N GLY A 42 -6.23 -6.35 4.92
CA GLY A 42 -7.13 -7.42 4.51
C GLY A 42 -7.83 -8.12 5.68
N ALA A 43 -7.11 -8.27 6.80
CA ALA A 43 -7.62 -8.92 8.01
C ALA A 43 -8.52 -8.00 8.86
N VAL A 44 -8.21 -6.71 8.92
CA VAL A 44 -8.91 -5.74 9.78
C VAL A 44 -10.10 -5.08 9.07
N PHE A 45 -9.98 -4.82 7.76
CA PHE A 45 -11.01 -4.13 6.98
C PHE A 45 -11.69 -5.08 5.99
N SER A 46 -12.80 -4.64 5.39
CA SER A 46 -13.37 -5.39 4.27
C SER A 46 -12.39 -5.43 3.11
N LYS A 47 -12.33 -6.56 2.39
CA LYS A 47 -11.42 -6.76 1.24
C LYS A 47 -11.43 -5.60 0.23
N ARG A 48 -12.61 -5.01 -0.03
CA ARG A 48 -12.75 -3.83 -0.91
C ARG A 48 -11.96 -2.61 -0.40
N ILE A 49 -12.03 -2.33 0.90
CA ILE A 49 -11.32 -1.20 1.53
C ILE A 49 -9.82 -1.50 1.58
N ALA A 50 -9.44 -2.74 1.90
CA ALA A 50 -8.04 -3.16 1.93
C ALA A 50 -7.37 -3.00 0.56
N LEU A 51 -8.04 -3.42 -0.51
CA LEU A 51 -7.55 -3.28 -1.88
C LEU A 51 -7.47 -1.80 -2.30
N LEU A 52 -8.47 -0.98 -1.97
CA LEU A 52 -8.42 0.46 -2.25
C LEU A 52 -7.27 1.14 -1.50
N PHE A 53 -7.12 0.84 -0.20
CA PHE A 53 -6.01 1.33 0.61
C PHE A 53 -4.66 0.97 0.00
N LEU A 54 -4.50 -0.30 -0.40
CA LEU A 54 -3.29 -0.79 -1.02
C LEU A 54 -2.96 -0.03 -2.30
N LEU A 55 -3.91 0.04 -3.23
CA LEU A 55 -3.71 0.69 -4.52
C LEU A 55 -3.35 2.17 -4.36
N ILE A 56 -4.06 2.89 -3.48
CA ILE A 56 -3.76 4.29 -3.19
C ILE A 56 -2.34 4.45 -2.63
N THR A 57 -1.97 3.61 -1.65
CA THR A 57 -0.65 3.69 -1.01
C THR A 57 0.47 3.34 -1.99
N ALA A 58 0.29 2.30 -2.81
CA ALA A 58 1.26 1.85 -3.80
C ALA A 58 1.48 2.90 -4.90
N ILE A 59 0.41 3.46 -5.45
CA ILE A 59 0.48 4.52 -6.47
C ILE A 59 1.15 5.77 -5.91
N LEU A 60 0.72 6.23 -4.73
CA LEU A 60 1.25 7.44 -4.12
C LEU A 60 2.75 7.30 -3.83
N SER A 61 3.16 6.15 -3.29
CA SER A 61 4.57 5.88 -3.02
C SER A 61 5.41 5.74 -4.31
N ASP A 62 4.90 5.08 -5.36
CA ASP A 62 5.63 4.97 -6.64
C ASP A 62 5.83 6.32 -7.31
N VAL A 63 4.83 7.21 -7.27
CA VAL A 63 4.97 8.59 -7.78
C VAL A 63 6.07 9.34 -7.03
N MET A 64 6.12 9.23 -5.70
CA MET A 64 7.16 9.87 -4.89
C MET A 64 8.55 9.31 -5.16
N LEU A 65 8.67 7.98 -5.26
CA LEU A 65 9.92 7.33 -5.56
C LEU A 65 10.40 7.65 -6.99
N ALA A 66 9.51 7.71 -7.97
CA ALA A 66 9.83 8.11 -9.34
C ALA A 66 10.36 9.56 -9.41
N TRP A 67 9.77 10.45 -8.62
CA TRP A 67 10.28 11.81 -8.47
C TRP A 67 11.66 11.85 -7.83
N MET A 68 11.92 11.03 -6.80
CA MET A 68 13.19 11.02 -6.07
C MET A 68 14.35 10.34 -6.81
N TYR A 69 14.08 9.23 -7.50
CA TYR A 69 15.10 8.39 -8.14
C TYR A 69 15.10 8.47 -9.67
N HIS A 70 14.23 9.30 -10.26
CA HIS A 70 14.10 9.53 -11.71
C HIS A 70 13.86 8.27 -12.55
N TYR A 71 13.25 7.25 -11.96
CA TYR A 71 12.79 6.07 -12.69
C TYR A 71 11.33 6.26 -13.16
N PRO A 72 10.84 5.50 -14.16
CA PRO A 72 9.48 5.66 -14.65
C PRO A 72 8.44 5.19 -13.61
N VAL A 73 7.40 6.00 -13.36
CA VAL A 73 6.36 5.73 -12.35
C VAL A 73 5.75 4.33 -12.47
N PHE A 74 5.51 3.88 -13.70
CA PHE A 74 4.94 2.58 -13.99
C PHE A 74 5.81 1.80 -14.96
N GLY A 75 5.94 0.50 -14.72
CA GLY A 75 6.66 -0.43 -15.57
C GLY A 75 6.14 -1.85 -15.42
N ALA A 76 6.84 -2.82 -16.01
CA ALA A 76 6.46 -4.24 -15.92
C ALA A 76 6.47 -4.75 -14.46
N TRP A 77 7.36 -4.21 -13.61
CA TRP A 77 7.42 -4.54 -12.18
C TRP A 77 6.16 -4.10 -11.43
N THR A 78 5.51 -3.01 -11.85
CA THR A 78 4.29 -2.50 -11.20
C THR A 78 3.18 -3.54 -11.25
N PHE A 79 2.99 -4.22 -12.39
CA PHE A 79 2.00 -5.27 -12.49
C PHE A 79 2.28 -6.43 -11.54
N PHE A 80 3.55 -6.86 -11.46
CA PHE A 80 3.97 -7.92 -10.55
C PHE A 80 3.78 -7.53 -9.07
N THR A 81 4.24 -6.34 -8.67
CA THR A 81 4.16 -5.89 -7.28
C THR A 81 2.72 -5.64 -6.85
N TYR A 82 1.89 -5.02 -7.70
CA TYR A 82 0.52 -4.66 -7.33
C TYR A 82 -0.34 -5.92 -7.22
N THR A 83 -0.22 -6.84 -8.17
CA THR A 83 -0.94 -8.12 -8.09
C THR A 83 -0.49 -8.95 -6.89
N GLY A 84 0.81 -9.00 -6.59
CA GLY A 84 1.35 -9.67 -5.40
C GLY A 84 0.79 -9.09 -4.10
N PHE A 85 0.81 -7.76 -3.96
CA PHE A 85 0.25 -7.07 -2.80
C PHE A 85 -1.27 -7.22 -2.69
N MET A 86 -1.99 -7.23 -3.81
CA MET A 86 -3.42 -7.52 -3.83
C MET A 86 -3.71 -8.94 -3.35
N CYS A 87 -2.93 -9.93 -3.77
CA CYS A 87 -3.05 -11.30 -3.27
C CYS A 87 -2.81 -11.36 -1.75
N ILE A 88 -1.80 -10.67 -1.23
CA ILE A 88 -1.52 -10.61 0.22
C ILE A 88 -2.70 -9.97 0.97
N ALA A 89 -3.26 -8.87 0.46
CA ALA A 89 -4.43 -8.22 1.05
C ALA A 89 -5.73 -9.04 0.93
N LEU A 90 -5.78 -10.02 0.02
CA LEU A 90 -6.89 -10.97 -0.07
C LEU A 90 -6.72 -12.14 0.90
N LEU A 91 -5.47 -12.55 1.16
CA LEU A 91 -5.14 -13.66 2.06
C LEU A 91 -5.30 -13.30 3.54
N GLY A 92 -4.82 -12.12 3.96
CA GLY A 92 -5.16 -11.56 5.27
C GLY A 92 -6.61 -11.14 5.27
#